data_AF-U9UPM9-F1
#
_entry.id   AF-U9UPM9-F1
#
_cell.length_a   1.000
_cell.length_b   1.000
_cell.length_c   1.000
_cell.angle_alpha   90.00
_cell.angle_beta   90.00
_cell.angle_gamma   90.00
#
_symmetry.space_group_name_H-M   'P 1'
#
loop_
_entity.id
_entity.type
_entity.pdbx_description
1 polymer ?
#
loop_
_entity_poly.entity_id
_entity_poly.type
_entity_poly.pdbx_seq_one_letter_code
_entity_poly.pdbx_strand_id
1 'polypeptide(L)'
;MTSGAGCGKSRNATELPKILCKIFKDDPELEPRFQEALIINISFENDTRINMKEERNANDVIAKRMLYQLQNQGLHWVNIRDDKQSLSIISILKRCAKEKKVAIKKLTVILIVDGLQTALINPDDGMKKDSLFYSLMTEISLLVINKQSPLIIACCTATLARPFHEIVQVSHQKRVFLQIRSLDSPKKKNEPVFKNTPLLNMLVSDMGGNGRALEALQSAIEGVDFENSSFLSIAEQVYYKLKDHYSEWISYTRYLIPVLRAIMMHTKLVLSAHIPGTDILPEELSKLGLVKLEKQDDLSDKGILTCPYIWLWLMANASGDSILRNWNFKYYSEIQNKEDPTIPPGCQFWQHFKHFIASFRVLKSNVFEINQEIELQDIHTGARHNFGSATIRNVPLLLKKAIRRESTKSSAYSTNKMVTCKEGDDQIDIDLTDASVCIINEWSAPAGDSFCPIYLAGSTQQSHTVFHTECHQYKCYKSTIVNQTTFNEEYKKASDKGDVFLLYTCGPSNVPNLPLLSAIVDCNNWKLYFGPFVGRAFLLARSDKFNINNCSKSEMTSIYGIGSKCADILMNNRPYCDLEDCIARTNIPRNFLINFQFSATPSSTSPN
;
A
#
# COMPACT_ATOMS: atom_id res chain seq x y z
N MET A 1 5.69 20.72 -9.25
CA MET A 1 5.31 19.59 -8.39
C MET A 1 3.81 19.37 -8.46
N THR A 2 3.41 18.42 -9.30
CA THR A 2 2.02 18.02 -9.46
C THR A 2 1.90 16.57 -9.03
N SER A 3 1.04 16.33 -8.05
CA SER A 3 0.72 14.99 -7.56
C SER A 3 -0.63 15.02 -6.84
N GLY A 4 -1.19 13.86 -6.53
CA GLY A 4 -2.44 13.81 -5.79
C GLY A 4 -2.36 14.41 -4.39
N ALA A 5 -3.52 14.46 -3.76
CA ALA A 5 -3.63 15.02 -2.43
C ALA A 5 -2.78 14.21 -1.44
N GLY A 6 -2.07 14.90 -0.55
CA GLY A 6 -1.34 14.27 0.54
C GLY A 6 0.11 13.86 0.32
N CYS A 7 0.71 14.23 -0.80
CA CYS A 7 2.10 13.89 -1.11
C CYS A 7 3.14 14.89 -0.57
N GLY A 8 2.77 15.80 0.35
CA GLY A 8 3.70 16.78 0.93
C GLY A 8 4.22 17.85 -0.04
N LYS A 9 3.51 18.15 -1.13
CA LYS A 9 3.95 19.05 -2.22
C LYS A 9 4.38 20.43 -1.72
N SER A 10 3.50 21.13 -1.02
CA SER A 10 3.74 22.50 -0.52
C SER A 10 4.93 22.53 0.43
N ARG A 11 5.02 21.54 1.33
CA ARG A 11 6.16 21.38 2.24
C ARG A 11 7.47 21.13 1.50
N ASN A 12 7.47 20.26 0.48
CA ASN A 12 8.64 20.05 -0.36
C ASN A 12 9.03 21.32 -1.13
N ALA A 13 8.04 22.11 -1.57
CA ALA A 13 8.29 23.35 -2.31
C ALA A 13 8.99 24.36 -1.41
N THR A 14 8.57 24.48 -0.15
CA THR A 14 9.21 25.36 0.84
C THR A 14 10.64 24.95 1.21
N GLU A 15 10.99 23.67 1.06
CA GLU A 15 12.35 23.18 1.33
C GLU A 15 13.28 23.28 0.11
N LEU A 16 12.74 23.59 -1.08
CA LEU A 16 13.51 23.69 -2.32
C LEU A 16 14.75 24.61 -2.22
N PRO A 17 14.69 25.81 -1.60
CA PRO A 17 15.86 26.65 -1.47
C PRO A 17 17.02 25.96 -0.72
N LYS A 18 16.71 25.26 0.37
CA LYS A 18 17.71 24.53 1.16
C LYS A 18 18.28 23.35 0.37
N ILE A 19 17.44 22.66 -0.40
CA ILE A 19 17.88 21.55 -1.26
C ILE A 19 18.87 22.05 -2.32
N LEU A 20 18.56 23.18 -2.97
CA LEU A 20 19.46 23.78 -3.98
C LEU A 20 20.81 24.18 -3.36
N CYS A 21 20.81 24.88 -2.21
CA CYS A 21 22.06 25.21 -1.51
C CYS A 21 22.88 23.97 -1.14
N LYS A 22 22.21 22.86 -0.78
CA LYS A 22 22.89 21.61 -0.43
C LYS A 22 23.49 20.91 -1.65
N ILE A 23 22.77 20.86 -2.77
CA ILE A 23 23.22 20.20 -4.01
C ILE A 23 24.41 20.94 -4.62
N PHE A 24 24.37 22.27 -4.62
CA PHE A 24 25.37 23.12 -5.26
C PHE A 24 26.39 23.69 -4.28
N LYS A 25 26.60 23.04 -3.12
CA LYS A 25 27.48 23.54 -2.05
C LYS A 25 28.93 23.75 -2.48
N ASP A 26 29.41 23.01 -3.48
CA ASP A 26 30.81 23.10 -3.94
C ASP A 26 30.90 23.65 -5.38
N ASP A 27 29.80 24.23 -5.90
CA ASP A 27 29.76 24.79 -7.25
C ASP A 27 30.22 26.26 -7.23
N PRO A 28 31.32 26.62 -7.91
CA PRO A 28 31.93 27.94 -7.82
C PRO A 28 31.06 29.07 -8.39
N GLU A 29 30.07 28.77 -9.24
CA GLU A 29 29.15 29.76 -9.78
C GLU A 29 27.80 29.77 -9.07
N LEU A 30 27.26 28.58 -8.79
CA LEU A 30 25.88 28.41 -8.33
C LEU A 30 25.75 28.48 -6.81
N GLU A 31 26.76 28.07 -6.04
CA GLU A 31 26.74 28.17 -4.57
C GLU A 31 26.44 29.61 -4.11
N PRO A 32 27.24 30.65 -4.47
CA PRO A 32 27.00 32.01 -3.99
C PRO A 32 25.65 32.55 -4.46
N ARG A 33 25.23 32.18 -5.68
CA ARG A 33 23.93 32.59 -6.23
C ARG A 33 22.75 32.05 -5.45
N PHE A 34 22.81 30.81 -4.97
CA PHE A 34 21.72 30.20 -4.20
C PHE A 34 21.74 30.63 -2.73
N GLN A 35 22.91 30.90 -2.15
CA GLN A 35 23.00 31.49 -0.81
C GLN A 35 22.37 32.88 -0.74
N GLU A 36 22.51 33.69 -1.80
CA GLU A 36 21.95 35.05 -1.87
C GLU A 36 20.57 35.16 -2.56
N ALA A 37 19.97 34.02 -2.92
CA ALA A 37 18.74 33.99 -3.70
C ALA A 37 17.57 34.70 -2.99
N LEU A 38 16.77 35.44 -3.76
CA LEU A 38 15.51 36.00 -3.29
C LEU A 38 14.45 34.89 -3.28
N ILE A 39 14.02 34.47 -2.08
CA ILE A 39 13.01 33.44 -1.90
C ILE A 39 11.63 34.11 -1.84
N ILE A 40 10.81 33.85 -2.85
CA ILE A 40 9.43 34.33 -2.91
C ILE A 40 8.51 33.10 -2.88
N ASN A 41 7.74 32.94 -1.82
CA ASN A 41 6.75 31.90 -1.62
C ASN A 41 5.34 32.49 -1.56
N ILE A 42 4.64 32.44 -2.70
CA ILE A 42 3.27 32.91 -2.83
C ILE A 42 2.29 31.75 -2.77
N SER A 43 1.12 31.98 -2.17
CA SER A 43 0.03 31.02 -2.12
C SER A 43 -1.16 31.51 -2.94
N PHE A 44 -1.82 30.58 -3.61
CA PHE A 44 -3.13 30.76 -4.24
C PHE A 44 -4.25 30.10 -3.44
N GLU A 45 -3.94 29.69 -2.20
CA GLU A 45 -4.85 29.10 -1.23
C GLU A 45 -4.97 30.01 0.01
N ASN A 46 -5.84 29.60 0.94
CA ASN A 46 -6.02 30.22 2.25
C ASN A 46 -6.18 31.75 2.18
N ASP A 47 -5.41 32.49 2.97
CA ASP A 47 -5.51 33.95 3.17
C ASP A 47 -5.26 34.78 1.89
N THR A 48 -4.68 34.17 0.85
CA THR A 48 -4.40 34.83 -0.45
C THR A 48 -5.02 34.09 -1.63
N ARG A 49 -6.12 33.36 -1.38
CA ARG A 49 -6.85 32.60 -2.40
C ARG A 49 -7.23 33.46 -3.61
N ILE A 50 -7.13 32.88 -4.80
CA ILE A 50 -7.52 33.56 -6.04
C ILE A 50 -9.01 33.91 -6.01
N ASN A 51 -9.32 35.19 -6.21
CA ASN A 51 -10.69 35.65 -6.47
C ASN A 51 -10.95 35.66 -7.98
N MET A 52 -11.47 34.55 -8.51
CA MET A 52 -11.71 34.37 -9.94
C MET A 52 -12.66 35.41 -10.57
N LYS A 53 -13.44 36.15 -9.77
CA LYS A 53 -14.31 37.23 -10.28
C LYS A 53 -13.53 38.48 -10.63
N GLU A 54 -12.50 38.80 -9.86
CA GLU A 54 -11.73 40.05 -9.91
C GLU A 54 -10.37 39.86 -10.55
N GLU A 55 -9.72 38.72 -10.27
CA GLU A 55 -8.37 38.42 -10.68
C GLU A 55 -8.34 37.61 -11.98
N ARG A 56 -8.22 38.31 -13.12
CA ARG A 56 -8.20 37.68 -14.46
C ARG A 56 -6.84 37.71 -15.16
N ASN A 57 -5.92 38.55 -14.72
CA ASN A 57 -4.60 38.70 -15.33
C ASN A 57 -3.55 37.95 -14.50
N ALA A 58 -2.99 36.87 -15.06
CA ALA A 58 -2.00 36.03 -14.38
C ALA A 58 -0.74 36.78 -13.91
N ASN A 59 -0.24 37.72 -14.70
CA ASN A 59 0.95 38.49 -14.36
C ASN A 59 0.69 39.39 -13.14
N ASP A 60 -0.48 40.04 -13.11
CA ASP A 60 -0.93 40.87 -11.99
C ASP A 60 -1.18 40.04 -10.72
N VAL A 61 -1.85 38.88 -10.86
CA VAL A 61 -2.13 37.91 -9.78
C VAL A 61 -0.84 37.51 -9.04
N ILE A 62 0.20 37.17 -9.80
CA ILE A 62 1.51 36.77 -9.26
C ILE A 62 2.21 38.00 -8.66
N ALA A 63 2.27 39.11 -9.38
CA ALA A 63 2.99 40.31 -8.96
C ALA A 63 2.45 40.90 -7.65
N LYS A 64 1.12 40.93 -7.47
CA LYS A 64 0.47 41.40 -6.24
C LYS A 64 0.85 40.56 -5.02
N ARG A 65 0.92 39.22 -5.17
CA ARG A 65 1.34 38.33 -4.07
C ARG A 65 2.84 38.43 -3.78
N MET A 66 3.67 38.60 -4.81
CA MET A 66 5.08 38.90 -4.61
C MET A 66 5.26 40.19 -3.81
N LEU A 67 4.53 41.25 -4.17
CA LEU A 67 4.56 42.53 -3.46
C LEU A 67 4.10 42.35 -2.01
N TYR A 68 2.99 41.65 -1.79
CA TYR A 68 2.46 41.40 -0.46
C TYR A 68 3.48 40.71 0.45
N GLN A 69 4.17 39.68 -0.04
CA GLN A 69 5.20 39.00 0.74
C GLN A 69 6.42 39.89 1.03
N LEU A 70 6.81 40.74 0.07
CA LEU A 70 7.98 41.60 0.21
C LEU A 70 7.72 42.82 1.12
N GLN A 71 6.46 43.17 1.36
CA GLN A 71 6.09 44.26 2.25
C GLN A 71 6.02 43.76 3.70
N ASN A 72 7.05 44.11 4.47
CA ASN A 72 7.03 43.95 5.93
C ASN A 72 6.19 45.08 6.55
N GLN A 73 5.02 44.72 7.12
CA GLN A 73 4.17 45.48 8.06
C GLN A 73 2.78 45.94 7.56
N GLY A 74 1.72 45.43 8.21
CA GLY A 74 0.44 46.11 8.45
C GLY A 74 -0.60 46.16 7.33
N LEU A 75 -0.24 45.89 6.07
CA LEU A 75 -1.21 45.93 4.97
C LEU A 75 -2.06 44.65 4.91
N HIS A 76 -3.37 44.81 4.87
CA HIS A 76 -4.30 43.72 4.62
C HIS A 76 -4.24 43.29 3.14
N TRP A 77 -4.23 41.99 2.88
CA TRP A 77 -4.21 41.42 1.51
C TRP A 77 -5.27 42.04 0.59
N VAL A 78 -6.48 42.27 1.11
CA VAL A 78 -7.60 42.89 0.39
C VAL A 78 -7.21 44.23 -0.24
N ASN A 79 -6.42 45.06 0.46
CA ASN A 79 -6.02 46.37 -0.05
C ASN A 79 -5.07 46.26 -1.26
N ILE A 80 -4.22 45.24 -1.28
CA ILE A 80 -3.30 44.99 -2.41
C ILE A 80 -4.02 44.31 -3.57
N ARG A 81 -4.95 43.38 -3.26
CA ARG A 81 -5.76 42.68 -4.26
C ARG A 81 -6.62 43.67 -5.05
N ASP A 82 -7.32 44.55 -4.34
CA ASP A 82 -8.31 45.48 -4.89
C ASP A 82 -7.69 46.76 -5.46
N ASP A 83 -6.37 46.92 -5.31
CA ASP A 83 -5.64 48.00 -5.97
C ASP A 83 -5.79 47.87 -7.49
N LYS A 84 -6.28 48.95 -8.11
CA LYS A 84 -6.49 49.06 -9.56
C LYS A 84 -5.19 49.30 -10.32
N GLN A 85 -4.10 49.62 -9.63
CA GLN A 85 -2.79 49.74 -10.25
C GLN A 85 -2.33 48.36 -10.75
N SER A 86 -2.23 48.22 -12.07
CA SER A 86 -1.65 47.02 -12.66
C SER A 86 -0.19 46.91 -12.26
N LEU A 87 0.16 45.75 -11.70
CA LEU A 87 1.51 45.37 -11.34
C LEU A 87 2.01 44.29 -12.30
N SER A 88 3.32 44.29 -12.54
CA SER A 88 3.94 43.21 -13.30
C SER A 88 5.07 42.56 -12.53
N ILE A 89 5.28 41.27 -12.77
CA ILE A 89 6.34 40.48 -12.12
C ILE A 89 7.71 41.15 -12.31
N ILE A 90 8.01 41.58 -13.54
CA ILE A 90 9.26 42.26 -13.88
C ILE A 90 9.41 43.60 -13.13
N SER A 91 8.31 44.35 -12.94
CA SER A 91 8.39 45.60 -12.17
C SER A 91 8.78 45.36 -10.71
N ILE A 92 8.27 44.28 -10.09
CA ILE A 92 8.65 43.88 -8.73
C ILE A 92 10.13 43.47 -8.68
N LEU A 93 10.57 42.62 -9.61
CA LEU A 93 11.96 42.18 -9.66
C LEU A 93 12.96 43.33 -9.90
N LYS A 94 12.58 44.32 -10.72
CA LYS A 94 13.36 45.56 -10.90
C LYS A 94 13.49 46.34 -9.59
N ARG A 95 12.42 46.44 -8.80
CA ARG A 95 12.45 47.07 -7.46
C ARG A 95 13.39 46.29 -6.53
N CYS A 96 13.29 44.96 -6.48
CA CYS A 96 14.19 44.13 -5.67
C CYS A 96 15.65 44.27 -6.06
N ALA A 97 15.96 44.30 -7.37
CA ALA A 97 17.33 44.47 -7.86
C ALA A 97 17.90 45.85 -7.48
N LYS A 98 17.08 46.91 -7.55
CA LYS A 98 17.45 48.26 -7.10
C LYS A 98 17.76 48.29 -5.61
N GLU A 99 16.92 47.69 -4.77
CA GLU A 99 17.13 47.59 -3.31
C GLU A 99 18.40 46.81 -2.97
N LYS A 100 18.65 45.68 -3.65
CA LYS A 100 19.89 44.90 -3.49
C LYS A 100 21.12 45.54 -4.15
N LYS A 101 20.98 46.67 -4.85
CA LYS A 101 22.04 47.38 -5.59
C LYS A 101 22.79 46.48 -6.60
N VAL A 102 22.05 45.59 -7.26
CA VAL A 102 22.60 44.68 -8.28
C VAL A 102 21.89 44.87 -9.62
N ALA A 103 22.57 44.53 -10.71
CA ALA A 103 21.90 44.45 -12.01
C ALA A 103 20.84 43.33 -11.98
N ILE A 104 19.71 43.53 -12.66
CA ILE A 104 18.61 42.54 -12.68
C ILE A 104 19.07 41.14 -13.12
N LYS A 105 20.02 41.05 -14.06
CA LYS A 105 20.59 39.77 -14.55
C LYS A 105 21.45 39.04 -13.52
N LYS A 106 21.92 39.74 -12.49
CA LYS A 106 22.71 39.18 -11.39
C LYS A 106 21.84 38.70 -10.23
N LEU A 107 20.55 39.07 -10.23
CA LEU A 107 19.60 38.57 -9.26
C LEU A 107 19.36 37.06 -9.51
N THR A 108 19.22 36.31 -8.42
CA THR A 108 18.74 34.93 -8.41
C THR A 108 17.43 34.90 -7.63
N VAL A 109 16.38 34.29 -8.18
CA VAL A 109 15.05 34.23 -7.57
C VAL A 109 14.60 32.79 -7.53
N ILE A 110 14.11 32.36 -6.36
CA ILE A 110 13.38 31.10 -6.21
C ILE A 110 11.92 31.47 -5.97
N LEU A 111 11.09 31.26 -6.99
CA LEU A 111 9.67 31.57 -6.97
C LEU A 111 8.88 30.29 -6.69
N ILE A 112 8.33 30.16 -5.50
CA ILE A 112 7.42 29.08 -5.12
C ILE A 112 5.99 29.60 -5.27
N VAL A 113 5.19 28.89 -6.06
CA VAL A 113 3.78 29.18 -6.31
C VAL A 113 2.96 27.99 -5.84
N ASP A 114 2.29 28.15 -4.70
CA ASP A 114 1.53 27.07 -4.06
C ASP A 114 0.04 27.13 -4.43
N GLY A 115 -0.57 25.98 -4.74
CA GLY A 115 -2.02 25.87 -4.87
C GLY A 115 -2.62 26.28 -6.22
N LEU A 116 -1.90 26.07 -7.34
CA LEU A 116 -2.38 26.43 -8.68
C LEU A 116 -3.73 25.82 -9.07
N GLN A 117 -4.13 24.71 -8.45
CA GLN A 117 -5.41 24.08 -8.74
C GLN A 117 -6.61 24.99 -8.44
N THR A 118 -6.45 26.03 -7.61
CA THR A 118 -7.53 26.99 -7.35
C THR A 118 -7.90 27.84 -8.56
N ALA A 119 -7.07 27.84 -9.62
CA ALA A 119 -7.36 28.48 -10.89
C ALA A 119 -8.16 27.59 -11.87
N LEU A 120 -8.51 26.35 -11.48
CA LEU A 120 -9.36 25.44 -12.26
C LEU A 120 -10.83 25.62 -11.82
N ILE A 121 -11.68 26.23 -12.66
CA ILE A 121 -13.11 26.49 -12.37
C ILE A 121 -13.95 25.28 -12.76
N ASN A 122 -13.72 24.75 -13.96
CA ASN A 122 -14.38 23.56 -14.47
C ASN A 122 -13.38 22.41 -14.56
N PRO A 123 -13.87 21.16 -14.55
CA PRO A 123 -13.03 19.99 -14.80
C PRO A 123 -12.25 20.08 -16.13
N ASP A 124 -12.77 20.84 -17.10
CA ASP A 124 -12.18 21.02 -18.43
C ASP A 124 -11.23 22.22 -18.53
N ASP A 125 -11.07 23.03 -17.49
CA ASP A 125 -10.19 24.21 -17.56
C ASP A 125 -8.71 23.85 -17.63
N GLY A 126 -8.35 22.61 -17.24
CA GLY A 126 -7.05 22.00 -17.53
C GLY A 126 -6.84 21.65 -19.01
N MET A 127 -7.87 21.80 -19.85
CA MET A 127 -7.85 21.58 -21.30
C MET A 127 -8.07 22.88 -22.09
N LYS A 128 -8.59 23.93 -21.45
CA LYS A 128 -8.93 25.21 -22.09
C LYS A 128 -7.74 26.16 -22.05
N LYS A 129 -7.21 26.49 -23.24
CA LYS A 129 -6.02 27.35 -23.40
C LYS A 129 -6.21 28.78 -22.87
N ASP A 130 -7.45 29.25 -22.81
CA ASP A 130 -7.86 30.56 -22.31
C ASP A 130 -8.15 30.57 -20.80
N SER A 131 -7.95 29.45 -20.09
CA SER A 131 -8.13 29.41 -18.64
C SER A 131 -7.04 30.18 -17.89
N LEU A 132 -7.40 30.70 -16.71
CA LEU A 132 -6.44 31.36 -15.84
C LEU A 132 -5.29 30.43 -15.43
N PHE A 133 -5.58 29.13 -15.25
CA PHE A 133 -4.57 28.12 -14.96
C PHE A 133 -3.46 28.08 -16.02
N TYR A 134 -3.82 28.01 -17.31
CA TYR A 134 -2.84 28.04 -18.39
C TYR A 134 -2.13 29.38 -18.48
N SER A 135 -2.85 30.49 -18.29
CA SER A 135 -2.25 31.83 -18.27
C SER A 135 -1.17 31.95 -17.19
N LEU A 136 -1.42 31.45 -15.97
CA LEU A 136 -0.45 31.40 -14.87
C LEU A 136 0.78 30.55 -15.23
N MET A 137 0.57 29.34 -15.75
CA MET A 137 1.66 28.46 -16.17
C MET A 137 2.51 29.08 -17.29
N THR A 138 1.88 29.76 -18.25
CA THR A 138 2.58 30.45 -19.35
C THR A 138 3.40 31.63 -18.82
N GLU A 139 2.84 32.49 -17.97
CA GLU A 139 3.57 33.63 -17.39
C GLU A 139 4.80 33.18 -16.59
N ILE A 140 4.65 32.13 -15.78
CA ILE A 140 5.76 31.55 -15.02
C ILE A 140 6.81 30.95 -15.96
N SER A 141 6.39 30.27 -17.02
CA SER A 141 7.31 29.68 -18.00
C SER A 141 8.09 30.77 -18.76
N LEU A 142 7.40 31.82 -19.22
CA LEU A 142 8.01 32.98 -19.90
C LEU A 142 9.04 33.65 -19.00
N LEU A 143 8.74 33.77 -17.71
CA LEU A 143 9.63 34.33 -16.71
C LEU A 143 10.94 33.52 -16.58
N VAL A 144 10.85 32.19 -16.57
CA VAL A 144 12.03 31.30 -16.41
C VAL A 144 12.91 31.25 -17.67
N ILE A 145 12.33 31.32 -18.87
CA ILE A 145 13.08 31.21 -20.13
C ILE A 145 13.65 32.54 -20.62
N ASN A 146 13.28 33.66 -20.00
CA ASN A 146 13.69 34.98 -20.46
C ASN A 146 15.19 35.23 -20.21
N LYS A 147 15.99 35.17 -21.27
CA LYS A 147 17.46 35.41 -21.20
C LYS A 147 17.85 36.82 -20.73
N GLN A 148 16.91 37.77 -20.71
CA GLN A 148 17.14 39.13 -20.24
C GLN A 148 16.76 39.34 -18.77
N SER A 149 16.16 38.34 -18.12
CA SER A 149 15.70 38.39 -16.73
C SER A 149 16.75 37.83 -15.73
N PRO A 150 16.48 37.89 -14.41
CA PRO A 150 17.27 37.17 -13.40
C PRO A 150 17.39 35.68 -13.71
N LEU A 151 18.31 34.99 -13.02
CA LEU A 151 18.21 33.53 -12.92
C LEU A 151 16.98 33.22 -12.06
N ILE A 152 15.98 32.52 -12.62
CA ILE A 152 14.73 32.22 -11.92
C ILE A 152 14.52 30.71 -11.89
N ILE A 153 14.32 30.18 -10.69
CA ILE A 153 13.82 28.82 -10.48
C ILE A 153 12.40 28.93 -9.97
N ALA A 154 11.44 28.54 -10.81
CA ALA A 154 10.04 28.50 -10.43
C ALA A 154 9.62 27.10 -9.99
N CYS A 155 8.98 26.99 -8.83
CA CYS A 155 8.40 25.78 -8.29
C CYS A 155 6.91 25.96 -8.07
N CYS A 156 6.12 25.30 -8.90
CA CYS A 156 4.67 25.35 -8.85
C CYS A 156 4.12 24.12 -8.14
N THR A 157 3.11 24.26 -7.27
CA THR A 157 2.38 23.10 -6.73
C THR A 157 0.95 23.09 -7.25
N ALA A 158 0.45 21.89 -7.56
CA ALA A 158 -0.97 21.69 -7.85
C ALA A 158 -1.44 20.31 -7.36
N THR A 159 -2.66 20.25 -6.83
CA THR A 159 -3.36 18.99 -6.56
C THR A 159 -4.29 18.68 -7.73
N LEU A 160 -4.07 17.56 -8.41
CA LEU A 160 -4.80 17.17 -9.61
C LEU A 160 -5.55 15.86 -9.37
N ALA A 161 -6.79 15.79 -9.83
CA ALA A 161 -7.63 14.58 -9.78
C ALA A 161 -7.64 13.79 -11.12
N ARG A 162 -7.02 14.33 -12.18
CA ARG A 162 -6.94 13.74 -13.52
C ARG A 162 -5.48 13.45 -13.92
N PRO A 163 -5.25 12.58 -14.91
CA PRO A 163 -3.92 12.33 -15.45
C PRO A 163 -3.21 13.62 -15.85
N PHE A 164 -1.95 13.77 -15.42
CA PHE A 164 -1.19 15.01 -15.66
C PHE A 164 -1.04 15.35 -17.14
N HIS A 165 -0.99 14.34 -18.03
CA HIS A 165 -0.77 14.57 -19.46
C HIS A 165 -1.94 15.32 -20.11
N GLU A 166 -3.17 15.13 -19.62
CA GLU A 166 -4.36 15.87 -20.06
C GLU A 166 -4.21 17.36 -19.70
N ILE A 167 -3.83 17.63 -18.46
CA ILE A 167 -3.78 18.99 -17.88
C ILE A 167 -2.68 19.86 -18.50
N VAL A 168 -1.66 19.27 -19.10
CA VAL A 168 -0.60 19.99 -19.81
C VAL A 168 -0.47 19.55 -21.27
N GLN A 169 -1.54 19.07 -21.90
CA GLN A 169 -1.51 18.50 -23.25
C GLN A 169 -0.78 19.40 -24.26
N VAL A 170 -0.95 20.72 -24.13
CA VAL A 170 -0.40 21.72 -25.07
C VAL A 170 1.05 22.13 -24.77
N SER A 171 1.66 21.66 -23.68
CA SER A 171 3.04 22.00 -23.35
C SER A 171 4.05 21.13 -24.10
N HIS A 172 4.92 21.76 -24.89
CA HIS A 172 6.02 21.09 -25.60
C HIS A 172 7.29 20.89 -24.74
N GLN A 173 7.25 21.29 -23.47
CA GLN A 173 8.43 21.16 -22.60
C GLN A 173 8.75 19.69 -22.29
N LYS A 174 10.04 19.38 -22.17
CA LYS A 174 10.52 18.08 -21.69
C LYS A 174 9.97 17.83 -20.29
N ARG A 175 9.38 16.66 -20.08
CA ARG A 175 8.75 16.27 -18.82
C ARG A 175 9.63 15.24 -18.13
N VAL A 176 9.90 15.45 -16.84
CA VAL A 176 10.60 14.49 -15.99
C VAL A 176 9.72 14.24 -14.77
N PHE A 177 9.33 12.98 -14.59
CA PHE A 177 8.49 12.56 -13.48
C PHE A 177 9.37 12.05 -12.34
N LEU A 178 9.14 12.57 -11.14
CA LEU A 178 9.82 12.12 -9.93
C LEU A 178 8.83 11.31 -9.11
N GLN A 179 9.19 10.07 -8.81
CA GLN A 179 8.36 9.20 -7.97
C GLN A 179 8.40 9.67 -6.52
N ILE A 180 7.23 9.70 -5.88
CA ILE A 180 7.14 10.00 -4.44
C ILE A 180 7.65 8.78 -3.68
N ARG A 181 8.78 8.95 -2.98
CA ARG A 181 9.34 7.90 -2.13
C ARG A 181 8.40 7.60 -0.96
N SER A 182 8.34 6.33 -0.56
CA SER A 182 7.77 5.95 0.73
C SER A 182 8.54 6.65 1.84
N LEU A 183 7.82 7.28 2.76
CA LEU A 183 8.40 7.84 3.96
C LEU A 183 8.67 6.73 4.97
N ASP A 184 9.80 6.84 5.66
CA ASP A 184 10.03 6.08 6.88
C ASP A 184 9.08 6.54 7.99
N SER A 185 8.97 5.72 9.04
CA SER A 185 8.23 6.09 10.25
C SER A 185 8.76 7.42 10.81
N PRO A 186 7.90 8.43 11.02
CA PRO A 186 8.33 9.77 11.39
C PRO A 186 8.93 9.81 12.80
N LYS A 187 9.87 10.75 12.99
CA LYS A 187 10.47 11.08 14.28
C LYS A 187 10.18 12.54 14.65
N LYS A 188 9.87 12.81 15.91
CA LYS A 188 9.71 14.16 16.48
C LYS A 188 10.83 14.37 17.50
N LYS A 189 11.71 15.34 17.25
CA LYS A 189 12.90 15.59 18.10
C LYS A 189 13.76 14.33 18.33
N ASN A 190 13.99 13.56 17.25
CA ASN A 190 14.66 12.25 17.25
C ASN A 190 13.95 11.10 17.98
N GLU A 191 12.80 11.33 18.62
CA GLU A 191 11.98 10.28 19.19
C GLU A 191 11.00 9.73 18.16
N PRO A 192 10.78 8.41 18.09
CA PRO A 192 9.80 7.83 17.18
C PRO A 192 8.39 8.32 17.55
N VAL A 193 7.64 8.81 16.54
CA VAL A 193 6.24 9.22 16.75
C VAL A 193 5.37 8.02 17.13
N PHE A 194 5.68 6.85 16.58
CA PHE A 194 4.97 5.61 16.82
C PHE A 194 5.81 4.68 17.70
N LYS A 195 5.23 4.19 18.81
CA LYS A 195 5.87 3.17 19.66
C LYS A 195 6.15 1.89 18.86
N ASN A 196 7.26 1.21 19.17
CA ASN A 196 7.63 -0.03 18.51
C ASN A 196 6.89 -1.23 19.14
N THR A 197 5.63 -1.45 18.74
CA THR A 197 4.85 -2.64 19.14
C THR A 197 4.38 -3.40 17.90
N PRO A 198 4.15 -4.72 17.97
CA PRO A 198 3.72 -5.50 16.81
C PRO A 198 2.47 -4.94 16.11
N LEU A 199 1.47 -4.53 16.90
CA LEU A 199 0.21 -3.97 16.39
C LEU A 199 0.41 -2.58 15.77
N LEU A 200 1.16 -1.69 16.41
CA LEU A 200 1.38 -0.35 15.86
C LEU A 200 2.31 -0.39 14.64
N ASN A 201 3.30 -1.28 14.62
CA ASN A 201 4.12 -1.54 13.43
C ASN A 201 3.28 -2.04 12.26
N MET A 202 2.25 -2.85 12.51
CA MET A 202 1.30 -3.25 11.47
C MET A 202 0.52 -2.05 10.93
N LEU A 203 -0.03 -1.19 11.80
CA LEU A 203 -0.75 0.01 11.36
C LEU A 203 0.17 0.94 10.56
N VAL A 204 1.41 1.16 11.01
CA VAL A 204 2.40 1.96 10.28
C VAL A 204 2.71 1.33 8.92
N SER A 205 2.87 -0.01 8.86
CA SER A 205 3.04 -0.73 7.59
C SER A 205 1.83 -0.58 6.68
N ASP A 206 0.61 -0.57 7.23
CA ASP A 206 -0.63 -0.40 6.45
C ASP A 206 -0.68 1.00 5.78
N MET A 207 -0.04 2.00 6.40
CA MET A 207 0.08 3.35 5.83
C MET A 207 1.11 3.42 4.69
N GLY A 208 1.97 2.39 4.51
CA GLY A 208 2.84 2.23 3.34
C GLY A 208 3.78 3.42 3.07
N GLY A 209 4.15 4.16 4.12
CA GLY A 209 4.96 5.36 4.01
C GLY A 209 4.26 6.54 3.30
N ASN A 210 2.93 6.54 3.23
CA ASN A 210 2.16 7.67 2.72
C ASN A 210 1.97 8.71 3.83
N GLY A 211 2.43 9.94 3.59
CA GLY A 211 2.47 10.99 4.62
C GLY A 211 1.12 11.29 5.25
N ARG A 212 0.04 11.39 4.47
CA ARG A 212 -1.31 11.67 5.03
C ARG A 212 -1.91 10.49 5.74
N ALA A 213 -1.64 9.28 5.27
CA ALA A 213 -2.03 8.07 5.97
C ALA A 213 -1.34 8.01 7.35
N LEU A 214 -0.04 8.33 7.42
CA LEU A 214 0.71 8.42 8.67
C LEU A 214 0.21 9.56 9.59
N GLU A 215 -0.14 10.74 9.04
CA GLU A 215 -0.74 11.83 9.81
C GLU A 215 -2.12 11.46 10.36
N ALA A 216 -2.96 10.79 9.56
CA ALA A 216 -4.26 10.29 9.99
C ALA A 216 -4.11 9.24 11.10
N LEU A 217 -3.11 8.35 11.00
CA LEU A 217 -2.75 7.40 12.05
C LEU A 217 -2.30 8.11 13.33
N GLN A 218 -1.39 9.09 13.22
CA GLN A 218 -0.94 9.89 14.37
C GLN A 218 -2.13 10.55 15.08
N SER A 219 -3.04 11.17 14.31
CA SER A 219 -4.23 11.82 14.85
C SER A 219 -5.24 10.81 15.43
N ALA A 220 -5.29 9.57 14.93
CA ALA A 220 -6.16 8.52 15.47
C ALA A 220 -5.64 7.91 16.79
N ILE A 221 -4.34 8.04 17.07
CA ILE A 221 -3.75 7.58 18.34
C ILE A 221 -3.53 8.71 19.35
N GLU A 222 -3.63 9.97 18.94
CA GLU A 222 -3.44 11.13 19.81
C GLU A 222 -4.55 11.20 20.87
N GLY A 223 -4.17 11.20 22.15
CA GLY A 223 -5.10 11.20 23.27
C GLY A 223 -5.87 9.89 23.48
N VAL A 224 -5.63 8.89 22.64
CA VAL A 224 -6.19 7.55 22.78
C VAL A 224 -5.27 6.72 23.64
N ASP A 225 -5.83 6.08 24.67
CA ASP A 225 -5.15 5.03 25.40
C ASP A 225 -5.04 3.80 24.50
N PHE A 226 -3.97 3.75 23.71
CA PHE A 226 -3.70 2.68 22.76
C PHE A 226 -3.66 1.32 23.46
N GLU A 227 -3.16 1.27 24.71
CA GLU A 227 -3.06 0.03 25.47
C GLU A 227 -4.42 -0.56 25.81
N ASN A 228 -5.46 0.27 25.86
CA ASN A 228 -6.85 -0.09 26.18
C ASN A 228 -7.82 -0.03 24.99
N SER A 229 -7.34 0.28 23.78
CA SER A 229 -8.17 0.42 22.58
C SER A 229 -8.07 -0.79 21.66
N SER A 230 -9.15 -1.13 20.95
CA SER A 230 -9.13 -2.22 19.96
C SER A 230 -8.34 -1.79 18.71
N PHE A 231 -7.46 -2.68 18.22
CA PHE A 231 -6.71 -2.47 16.96
C PHE A 231 -7.63 -2.07 15.79
N LEU A 232 -8.76 -2.76 15.64
CA LEU A 232 -9.71 -2.52 14.55
C LEU A 232 -10.33 -1.12 14.66
N SER A 233 -10.63 -0.67 15.88
CA SER A 233 -11.21 0.65 16.10
C SER A 233 -10.27 1.78 15.63
N ILE A 234 -8.97 1.63 15.83
CA ILE A 234 -7.97 2.61 15.39
C ILE A 234 -7.86 2.59 13.87
N ALA A 235 -7.78 1.40 13.26
CA ALA A 235 -7.76 1.25 11.82
C ALA A 235 -9.02 1.87 11.15
N GLU A 236 -10.20 1.68 11.75
CA GLU A 236 -11.45 2.28 11.29
C GLU A 236 -11.46 3.81 11.44
N GLN A 237 -10.92 4.35 12.53
CA GLN A 237 -10.78 5.81 12.68
C GLN A 237 -9.91 6.41 11.57
N VAL A 238 -8.78 5.78 11.24
CA VAL A 238 -7.93 6.20 10.12
C VAL A 238 -8.69 6.09 8.81
N TYR A 239 -9.39 4.97 8.59
CA TYR A 239 -10.22 4.75 7.41
C TYR A 239 -11.23 5.88 7.22
N TYR A 240 -12.05 6.20 8.23
CA TYR A 240 -13.07 7.24 8.12
C TYR A 240 -12.49 8.64 7.94
N LYS A 241 -11.40 8.97 8.66
CA LYS A 241 -10.70 10.26 8.47
C LYS A 241 -10.22 10.45 7.03
N LEU A 242 -9.61 9.42 6.45
CA LEU A 242 -9.17 9.47 5.05
C LEU A 242 -10.36 9.45 4.10
N LYS A 243 -11.42 8.68 4.38
CA LYS A 243 -12.62 8.63 3.56
C LYS A 243 -13.28 10.01 3.43
N ASP A 244 -13.42 10.72 4.55
CA ASP A 244 -14.08 12.03 4.58
C ASP A 244 -13.24 13.08 3.84
N HIS A 245 -11.92 13.10 4.11
CA HIS A 245 -11.00 14.06 3.52
C HIS A 245 -10.77 13.84 2.01
N TYR A 246 -10.96 12.61 1.52
CA TYR A 246 -10.69 12.22 0.13
C TYR A 246 -11.93 11.66 -0.58
N SER A 247 -13.13 12.01 -0.11
CA SER A 247 -14.41 11.48 -0.59
C SER A 247 -14.60 11.65 -2.10
N GLU A 248 -14.24 12.81 -2.64
CA GLU A 248 -14.30 13.09 -4.08
C GLU A 248 -13.41 12.12 -4.87
N TRP A 249 -12.15 11.93 -4.45
CA TRP A 249 -11.24 11.01 -5.13
C TRP A 249 -11.73 9.55 -5.05
N ILE A 250 -12.20 9.15 -3.87
CA ILE A 250 -12.74 7.81 -3.64
C ILE A 250 -13.98 7.57 -4.50
N SER A 251 -14.77 8.60 -4.83
CA SER A 251 -15.95 8.44 -5.69
C SER A 251 -15.60 7.99 -7.12
N TYR A 252 -14.38 8.26 -7.61
CA TYR A 252 -13.90 7.84 -8.94
C TYR A 252 -13.35 6.41 -8.97
N THR A 253 -13.29 5.70 -7.83
CA THR A 253 -12.66 4.36 -7.72
C THR A 253 -13.38 3.24 -8.48
N ARG A 254 -14.65 3.42 -8.88
CA ARG A 254 -15.36 2.43 -9.72
C ARG A 254 -14.65 2.15 -11.04
N TYR A 255 -14.07 3.17 -11.65
CA TYR A 255 -13.28 3.04 -12.88
C TYR A 255 -11.91 2.38 -12.65
N LEU A 256 -11.50 2.21 -11.38
CA LEU A 256 -10.21 1.65 -11.00
C LEU A 256 -10.30 0.18 -10.58
N ILE A 257 -11.43 -0.52 -10.74
CA ILE A 257 -11.53 -1.96 -10.38
C ILE A 257 -10.41 -2.79 -11.02
N PRO A 258 -10.12 -2.68 -12.33
CA PRO A 258 -9.03 -3.46 -12.95
C PRO A 258 -7.65 -3.08 -12.39
N VAL A 259 -7.46 -1.81 -12.03
CA VAL A 259 -6.25 -1.30 -11.37
C VAL A 259 -6.07 -1.91 -9.98
N LEU A 260 -7.13 -1.94 -9.17
CA LEU A 260 -7.11 -2.52 -7.82
C LEU A 260 -6.75 -4.00 -7.88
N ARG A 261 -7.35 -4.73 -8.83
CA ARG A 261 -7.02 -6.13 -9.11
C ARG A 261 -5.55 -6.28 -9.51
N ALA A 262 -5.02 -5.46 -10.41
CA ALA A 262 -3.62 -5.49 -10.81
C ALA A 262 -2.66 -5.23 -9.63
N ILE A 263 -2.99 -4.28 -8.75
CA ILE A 263 -2.23 -4.00 -7.52
C ILE A 263 -2.25 -5.21 -6.58
N MET A 264 -3.40 -5.84 -6.39
CA MET A 264 -3.54 -7.00 -5.50
C MET A 264 -2.77 -8.23 -6.01
N MET A 265 -2.73 -8.39 -7.32
CA MET A 265 -2.02 -9.49 -7.99
C MET A 265 -0.54 -9.24 -8.20
N HIS A 266 -0.06 -8.02 -7.95
CA HIS A 266 1.28 -7.59 -8.35
C HIS A 266 1.53 -7.89 -9.84
N THR A 267 0.51 -7.68 -10.68
CA THR A 267 0.57 -7.97 -12.11
C THR A 267 1.71 -7.19 -12.73
N LYS A 268 2.55 -7.87 -13.52
CA LYS A 268 3.59 -7.23 -14.32
C LYS A 268 2.92 -6.48 -15.46
N LEU A 269 3.12 -5.17 -15.51
CA LEU A 269 2.52 -4.28 -16.50
C LEU A 269 3.60 -3.71 -17.39
N VAL A 270 3.32 -3.64 -18.69
CA VAL A 270 4.17 -2.94 -19.66
C VAL A 270 3.85 -1.45 -19.59
N LEU A 271 4.86 -0.61 -19.42
CA LEU A 271 4.70 0.82 -19.16
C LEU A 271 4.08 1.60 -20.33
N SER A 272 4.30 1.12 -21.55
CA SER A 272 3.76 1.69 -22.79
C SER A 272 2.39 1.14 -23.18
N ALA A 273 1.86 0.16 -22.45
CA ALA A 273 0.56 -0.43 -22.71
C ALA A 273 -0.45 -0.01 -21.64
N HIS A 274 -1.73 0.05 -22.03
CA HIS A 274 -2.80 0.30 -21.07
C HIS A 274 -2.90 -0.85 -20.06
N ILE A 275 -3.26 -0.50 -18.82
CA ILE A 275 -3.57 -1.49 -17.79
C ILE A 275 -4.78 -2.31 -18.30
N PRO A 276 -4.72 -3.66 -18.28
CA PRO A 276 -5.80 -4.49 -18.78
C PRO A 276 -7.16 -4.10 -18.20
N GLY A 277 -8.17 -3.96 -19.06
CA GLY A 277 -9.51 -3.51 -18.69
C GLY A 277 -9.68 -1.99 -18.52
N THR A 278 -8.67 -1.19 -18.88
CA THR A 278 -8.72 0.28 -18.83
C THR A 278 -8.03 0.91 -20.03
N ASP A 279 -8.26 2.21 -20.24
CA ASP A 279 -7.51 3.05 -21.19
C ASP A 279 -6.41 3.88 -20.50
N ILE A 280 -5.96 3.44 -19.31
CA ILE A 280 -5.00 4.19 -18.48
C ILE A 280 -3.63 3.52 -18.57
N LEU A 281 -2.58 4.31 -18.80
CA LEU A 281 -1.21 3.82 -18.71
C LEU A 281 -0.75 3.72 -17.24
N PRO A 282 0.10 2.73 -16.86
CA PRO A 282 0.59 2.59 -15.49
C PRO A 282 1.23 3.88 -14.93
N GLU A 283 1.98 4.60 -15.77
CA GLU A 283 2.62 5.84 -15.38
C GLU A 283 1.60 6.95 -15.07
N GLU A 284 0.46 6.98 -15.75
CA GLU A 284 -0.59 8.01 -15.57
C GLU A 284 -1.25 7.92 -14.21
N LEU A 285 -1.55 6.70 -13.79
CA LEU A 285 -2.12 6.44 -12.47
C LEU A 285 -1.12 6.78 -11.36
N SER A 286 0.16 6.44 -11.55
CA SER A 286 1.20 6.76 -10.56
C SER A 286 1.34 8.27 -10.30
N LYS A 287 0.99 9.11 -11.28
CA LYS A 287 1.00 10.58 -11.18
C LYS A 287 -0.07 11.10 -10.20
N LEU A 288 -1.10 10.32 -9.91
CA LEU A 288 -2.11 10.65 -8.90
C LEU A 288 -1.58 10.47 -7.47
N GLY A 289 -0.36 9.94 -7.25
CA GLY A 289 0.32 9.95 -5.94
C GLY A 289 -0.22 9.02 -4.86
N LEU A 290 -1.31 8.29 -5.14
CA LEU A 290 -1.89 7.27 -4.24
C LEU A 290 -1.44 5.86 -4.61
N VAL A 291 -1.22 5.63 -5.91
CA VAL A 291 -0.60 4.42 -6.45
C VAL A 291 0.82 4.75 -6.87
N LYS A 292 1.73 3.82 -6.64
CA LYS A 292 3.14 3.89 -7.03
C LYS A 292 3.38 2.85 -8.11
N LEU A 293 4.23 3.20 -9.06
CA LEU A 293 4.75 2.28 -10.07
C LEU A 293 6.17 1.89 -9.67
N GLU A 294 6.38 0.66 -9.23
CA GLU A 294 7.71 0.11 -8.95
C GLU A 294 8.21 -0.59 -10.23
N LYS A 295 9.23 -0.03 -10.88
CA LYS A 295 9.88 -0.69 -12.03
C LYS A 295 10.75 -1.84 -11.55
N GLN A 296 10.93 -2.85 -12.40
CA GLN A 296 11.81 -3.98 -12.09
C GLN A 296 13.29 -3.56 -12.04
N ASP A 297 13.68 -2.66 -12.95
CA ASP A 297 14.94 -1.91 -12.97
C ASP A 297 14.72 -0.58 -13.71
N ASP A 298 15.67 0.35 -13.65
CA ASP A 298 15.51 1.69 -14.22
C ASP A 298 15.31 1.70 -15.74
N LEU A 299 15.84 0.69 -16.43
CA LEU A 299 15.78 0.52 -17.89
C LEU A 299 14.57 -0.30 -18.34
N SER A 300 13.91 -1.00 -17.41
CA SER A 300 12.79 -1.89 -17.69
C SER A 300 11.59 -1.13 -18.22
N ASP A 301 11.00 -1.69 -19.27
CA ASP A 301 9.69 -1.32 -19.80
C ASP A 301 8.54 -1.96 -19.00
N LYS A 302 8.85 -2.65 -17.89
CA LYS A 302 7.90 -3.33 -17.03
C LYS A 302 7.96 -2.82 -15.59
N GLY A 303 6.81 -2.82 -14.96
CA GLY A 303 6.68 -2.49 -13.54
C GLY A 303 5.43 -3.08 -12.92
N ILE A 304 5.31 -2.90 -11.62
CA ILE A 304 4.15 -3.29 -10.82
C ILE A 304 3.53 -2.05 -10.18
N LEU A 305 2.20 -2.06 -10.07
CA LEU A 305 1.50 -1.02 -9.31
C LEU A 305 1.38 -1.47 -7.85
N THR A 306 1.65 -0.55 -6.93
CA THR A 306 1.51 -0.78 -5.49
C THR A 306 0.83 0.42 -4.83
N CYS A 307 0.12 0.20 -3.73
CA CYS A 307 -0.43 1.27 -2.91
C CYS A 307 -0.43 0.85 -1.44
N PRO A 308 -0.46 1.79 -0.49
CA PRO A 308 -0.64 1.43 0.92
C PRO A 308 -1.91 0.64 1.15
N TYR A 309 -1.87 -0.31 2.09
CA TYR A 309 -3.01 -1.15 2.42
C TYR A 309 -4.27 -0.33 2.77
N ILE A 310 -4.12 0.74 3.56
CA ILE A 310 -5.26 1.57 3.98
C ILE A 310 -5.99 2.19 2.78
N TRP A 311 -5.24 2.59 1.75
CA TRP A 311 -5.82 3.12 0.52
C TRP A 311 -6.46 2.01 -0.30
N LEU A 312 -5.82 0.83 -0.39
CA LEU A 312 -6.42 -0.34 -1.03
C LEU A 312 -7.76 -0.69 -0.38
N TRP A 313 -7.82 -0.72 0.95
CA TRP A 313 -9.03 -1.00 1.71
C TRP A 313 -10.14 0.04 1.43
N LEU A 314 -9.79 1.33 1.45
CA LEU A 314 -10.73 2.41 1.11
C LEU A 314 -11.31 2.26 -0.29
N MET A 315 -10.44 2.07 -1.29
CA MET A 315 -10.84 1.97 -2.69
C MET A 315 -11.63 0.69 -2.97
N ALA A 316 -11.21 -0.46 -2.41
CA ALA A 316 -11.92 -1.73 -2.55
C ALA A 316 -13.35 -1.64 -2.02
N ASN A 317 -13.54 -1.08 -0.81
CA ASN A 317 -14.87 -0.89 -0.23
C ASN A 317 -15.76 0.05 -1.07
N ALA A 318 -15.18 1.11 -1.61
CA ALA A 318 -15.90 2.10 -2.43
C ALA A 318 -16.22 1.60 -3.85
N SER A 319 -15.41 0.70 -4.39
CA SER A 319 -15.53 0.19 -5.76
C SER A 319 -16.85 -0.53 -6.04
N GLY A 320 -17.45 -1.18 -5.02
CA GLY A 320 -18.63 -2.01 -5.20
C GLY A 320 -18.36 -3.43 -5.69
N ASP A 321 -17.12 -3.76 -6.04
CA ASP A 321 -16.72 -5.06 -6.56
C ASP A 321 -16.86 -6.15 -5.48
N SER A 322 -17.57 -7.24 -5.80
CA SER A 322 -17.83 -8.33 -4.86
C SER A 322 -16.57 -9.10 -4.49
N ILE A 323 -15.65 -9.32 -5.42
CA ILE A 323 -14.39 -10.02 -5.18
C ILE A 323 -13.51 -9.20 -4.24
N LEU A 324 -13.42 -7.89 -4.47
CA LEU A 324 -12.68 -6.97 -3.61
C LEU A 324 -13.33 -6.85 -2.23
N ARG A 325 -14.67 -6.80 -2.14
CA ARG A 325 -15.40 -6.77 -0.86
C ARG A 325 -15.29 -8.07 -0.07
N ASN A 326 -15.27 -9.21 -0.76
CA ASN A 326 -15.12 -10.53 -0.14
C ASN A 326 -13.75 -10.68 0.53
N TRP A 327 -12.76 -9.89 0.12
CA TRP A 327 -11.58 -9.72 0.94
C TRP A 327 -11.92 -8.86 2.15
N ASN A 328 -12.16 -9.49 3.30
CA ASN A 328 -12.38 -8.77 4.55
C ASN A 328 -11.07 -8.09 4.99
N PHE A 329 -10.90 -6.83 4.59
CA PHE A 329 -9.76 -6.00 4.98
C PHE A 329 -9.77 -5.66 6.49
N LYS A 330 -10.77 -6.15 7.24
CA LYS A 330 -10.80 -6.13 8.71
C LYS A 330 -10.29 -7.44 9.30
N TYR A 331 -9.39 -8.17 8.64
CA TYR A 331 -8.93 -9.57 8.90
C TYR A 331 -8.58 -9.98 10.36
N TYR A 332 -8.63 -9.04 11.32
CA TYR A 332 -8.45 -9.26 12.76
C TYR A 332 -9.73 -8.95 13.56
N SER A 333 -10.91 -9.05 12.95
CA SER A 333 -12.16 -8.91 13.70
C SER A 333 -12.35 -10.14 14.58
N GLU A 334 -12.48 -9.91 15.89
CA GLU A 334 -12.69 -10.95 16.91
C GLU A 334 -13.90 -11.86 16.63
N ILE A 335 -14.85 -11.42 15.78
CA ILE A 335 -16.11 -12.11 15.52
C ILE A 335 -16.25 -12.67 14.09
N GLN A 336 -15.26 -12.50 13.21
CA GLN A 336 -15.34 -12.97 11.82
C GLN A 336 -15.63 -14.47 11.69
N ASN A 337 -15.08 -15.28 12.60
CA ASN A 337 -15.34 -16.73 12.62
C ASN A 337 -16.83 -17.07 12.84
N LYS A 338 -17.60 -16.18 13.50
CA LYS A 338 -19.04 -16.40 13.69
C LYS A 338 -19.82 -16.32 12.38
N GLU A 339 -19.37 -15.48 11.44
CA GLU A 339 -19.98 -15.35 10.12
C GLU A 339 -19.39 -16.35 9.12
N ASP A 340 -18.08 -16.65 9.23
CA ASP A 340 -17.38 -17.63 8.40
C ASP A 340 -16.47 -18.53 9.26
N PRO A 341 -16.88 -19.78 9.54
CA PRO A 341 -16.12 -20.73 10.36
C PRO A 341 -14.77 -21.14 9.78
N THR A 342 -14.47 -20.83 8.51
CA THR A 342 -13.16 -21.10 7.89
C THR A 342 -12.09 -20.11 8.37
N ILE A 343 -12.48 -18.92 8.79
CA ILE A 343 -11.59 -17.87 9.30
C ILE A 343 -11.15 -18.26 10.70
N PRO A 344 -9.85 -18.52 10.96
CA PRO A 344 -9.35 -18.69 12.30
C PRO A 344 -9.67 -17.43 13.08
N PRO A 345 -10.05 -17.54 14.34
CA PRO A 345 -10.54 -16.36 15.00
C PRO A 345 -9.40 -15.56 15.70
N GLY A 346 -9.51 -14.22 15.70
CA GLY A 346 -8.64 -13.32 16.47
C GLY A 346 -7.23 -13.11 15.88
N CYS A 347 -6.19 -13.05 16.71
CA CYS A 347 -4.77 -12.95 16.33
C CYS A 347 -4.07 -14.31 16.53
N GLN A 348 -4.65 -15.39 15.99
CA GLN A 348 -4.04 -16.73 16.08
C GLN A 348 -2.90 -16.92 15.07
N PHE A 349 -1.70 -16.46 15.44
CA PHE A 349 -0.47 -16.41 14.66
C PHE A 349 -0.32 -17.44 13.51
N TRP A 350 -0.32 -18.74 13.83
CA TRP A 350 -0.09 -19.80 12.84
C TRP A 350 -1.32 -20.15 12.01
N GLN A 351 -2.51 -20.19 12.62
CA GLN A 351 -3.72 -20.59 11.91
C GLN A 351 -4.14 -19.50 10.90
N HIS A 352 -4.01 -18.22 11.27
CA HIS A 352 -4.21 -17.10 10.35
C HIS A 352 -3.25 -17.12 9.18
N PHE A 353 -2.01 -17.58 9.39
CA PHE A 353 -1.05 -17.68 8.30
C PHE A 353 -1.52 -18.69 7.24
N LYS A 354 -1.99 -19.87 7.66
CA LYS A 354 -2.54 -20.88 6.73
C LYS A 354 -3.76 -20.37 5.98
N HIS A 355 -4.72 -19.81 6.71
CA HIS A 355 -5.94 -19.26 6.11
C HIS A 355 -5.59 -18.13 5.15
N PHE A 356 -4.70 -17.22 5.55
CA PHE A 356 -4.32 -16.07 4.73
C PHE A 356 -3.75 -16.51 3.38
N ILE A 357 -2.85 -17.50 3.35
CA ILE A 357 -2.25 -17.97 2.10
C ILE A 357 -3.30 -18.65 1.21
N ALA A 358 -4.12 -19.53 1.76
CA ALA A 358 -5.18 -20.21 1.00
C ALA A 358 -6.20 -19.20 0.44
N SER A 359 -6.64 -18.24 1.27
CA SER A 359 -7.51 -17.14 0.85
C SER A 359 -6.85 -16.24 -0.20
N PHE A 360 -5.55 -16.00 -0.10
CA PHE A 360 -4.79 -15.28 -1.11
C PHE A 360 -4.80 -16.03 -2.45
N ARG A 361 -4.60 -17.35 -2.45
CA ARG A 361 -4.73 -18.16 -3.68
C ARG A 361 -6.16 -18.14 -4.26
N VAL A 362 -7.18 -18.15 -3.40
CA VAL A 362 -8.59 -18.02 -3.80
C VAL A 362 -8.83 -16.68 -4.50
N LEU A 363 -8.41 -15.56 -3.93
CA LEU A 363 -8.51 -14.27 -4.61
C LEU A 363 -7.80 -14.29 -5.95
N LYS A 364 -6.58 -14.84 -6.00
CA LYS A 364 -5.80 -14.88 -7.23
C LYS A 364 -6.59 -15.50 -8.38
N SER A 365 -7.35 -16.57 -8.11
CA SER A 365 -8.25 -17.16 -9.12
C SER A 365 -9.45 -16.30 -9.52
N ASN A 366 -9.99 -15.51 -8.58
CA ASN A 366 -11.15 -14.66 -8.81
C ASN A 366 -10.82 -13.39 -9.59
N VAL A 367 -9.56 -12.99 -9.66
CA VAL A 367 -9.13 -11.81 -10.43
C VAL A 367 -9.16 -12.07 -11.93
N PHE A 368 -8.78 -13.28 -12.35
CA PHE A 368 -8.72 -13.67 -13.75
C PHE A 368 -10.06 -14.14 -14.30
N GLU A 369 -10.22 -14.11 -15.62
CA GLU A 369 -11.46 -14.54 -16.27
C GLU A 369 -11.64 -16.06 -16.17
N ILE A 370 -12.89 -16.51 -16.20
CA ILE A 370 -13.24 -17.92 -16.20
C ILE A 370 -12.75 -18.55 -17.50
N ASN A 371 -12.10 -19.71 -17.42
CA ASN A 371 -11.48 -20.43 -18.53
C ASN A 371 -10.30 -19.72 -19.21
N GLN A 372 -9.83 -18.60 -18.67
CA GLN A 372 -8.59 -17.97 -19.15
C GLN A 372 -7.42 -18.94 -18.95
N GLU A 373 -6.60 -19.12 -19.98
CA GLU A 373 -5.33 -19.83 -19.86
C GLU A 373 -4.26 -18.87 -19.33
N ILE A 374 -3.61 -19.25 -18.23
CA ILE A 374 -2.70 -18.39 -17.48
C ILE A 374 -1.42 -19.16 -17.18
N GLU A 375 -0.27 -18.52 -17.38
CA GLU A 375 0.99 -19.10 -16.97
C GLU A 375 1.10 -19.19 -15.45
N LEU A 376 1.63 -20.31 -14.93
CA LEU A 376 1.84 -20.48 -13.50
C LEU A 376 2.72 -19.38 -12.89
N GLN A 377 3.66 -18.83 -13.68
CA GLN A 377 4.51 -17.72 -13.24
C GLN A 377 3.74 -16.41 -13.02
N ASP A 378 2.62 -16.21 -13.72
CA ASP A 378 1.83 -14.99 -13.60
C ASP A 378 0.91 -15.07 -12.39
N ILE A 379 0.21 -16.19 -12.18
CA ILE A 379 -0.61 -16.39 -10.99
C ILE A 379 0.25 -16.41 -9.71
N HIS A 380 1.47 -16.93 -9.78
CA HIS A 380 2.42 -16.93 -8.66
C HIS A 380 3.51 -15.87 -8.79
N THR A 381 3.20 -14.74 -9.43
CA THR A 381 4.13 -13.61 -9.54
C THR A 381 4.75 -13.26 -8.18
N GLY A 382 6.08 -13.09 -8.18
CA GLY A 382 6.87 -12.81 -6.98
C GLY A 382 7.43 -14.04 -6.26
N ALA A 383 6.97 -15.25 -6.59
CA ALA A 383 7.56 -16.47 -6.06
C ALA A 383 8.88 -16.79 -6.79
N ARG A 384 9.77 -17.51 -6.12
CA ARG A 384 10.93 -18.13 -6.77
C ARG A 384 10.49 -19.51 -7.24
N HIS A 385 10.52 -19.77 -8.54
CA HIS A 385 9.83 -20.92 -9.13
C HIS A 385 10.61 -21.62 -10.24
N ASN A 386 10.19 -22.84 -10.57
CA ASN A 386 10.60 -23.60 -11.74
C ASN A 386 9.35 -24.19 -12.46
N PHE A 387 8.48 -23.31 -12.94
CA PHE A 387 7.25 -23.69 -13.64
C PHE A 387 7.46 -23.95 -15.14
N GLY A 388 8.55 -23.47 -15.74
CA GLY A 388 8.70 -23.45 -17.21
C GLY A 388 7.59 -22.62 -17.87
N SER A 389 7.07 -23.08 -18.99
CA SER A 389 5.94 -22.47 -19.72
C SER A 389 4.59 -23.11 -19.35
N ALA A 390 4.49 -23.74 -18.18
CA ALA A 390 3.27 -24.42 -17.77
C ALA A 390 2.13 -23.42 -17.51
N THR A 391 0.97 -23.73 -18.05
CA THR A 391 -0.25 -22.92 -17.94
C THR A 391 -1.37 -23.71 -17.25
N ILE A 392 -2.28 -22.99 -16.60
CA ILE A 392 -3.52 -23.53 -16.04
C ILE A 392 -4.72 -22.84 -16.68
N ARG A 393 -5.82 -23.57 -16.82
CA ARG A 393 -7.12 -22.97 -17.13
C ARG A 393 -7.77 -22.51 -15.83
N ASN A 394 -8.02 -21.20 -15.73
CA ASN A 394 -8.54 -20.60 -14.51
C ASN A 394 -10.00 -20.96 -14.25
N VAL A 395 -10.28 -21.34 -13.01
CA VAL A 395 -11.61 -21.47 -12.44
C VAL A 395 -11.62 -20.71 -11.13
N PRO A 396 -12.58 -19.81 -10.90
CA PRO A 396 -12.72 -19.13 -9.62
C PRO A 396 -12.87 -20.13 -8.48
N LEU A 397 -12.03 -20.01 -7.46
CA LEU A 397 -12.01 -20.88 -6.31
C LEU A 397 -12.90 -20.33 -5.20
N LEU A 398 -13.43 -21.24 -4.38
CA LEU A 398 -14.02 -20.98 -3.07
C LEU A 398 -13.15 -21.59 -1.98
N LEU A 399 -13.03 -20.91 -0.84
CA LEU A 399 -12.30 -21.46 0.29
C LEU A 399 -13.18 -22.43 1.07
N LYS A 400 -12.62 -23.61 1.39
CA LYS A 400 -13.27 -24.64 2.19
C LYS A 400 -12.26 -25.23 3.18
N LYS A 401 -12.76 -25.86 4.24
CA LYS A 401 -11.94 -26.52 5.26
C LYS A 401 -12.33 -27.98 5.37
N ALA A 402 -11.37 -28.88 5.18
CA ALA A 402 -11.58 -30.32 5.35
C ALA A 402 -11.87 -30.65 6.83
N ILE A 403 -12.76 -31.61 7.05
CA ILE A 403 -13.07 -32.13 8.39
C ILE A 403 -12.08 -33.21 8.80
N ARG A 404 -11.46 -33.86 7.81
CA ARG A 404 -10.49 -34.95 7.99
C ARG A 404 -9.12 -34.54 7.44
N ARG A 405 -8.12 -35.34 7.81
CA ARG A 405 -6.77 -35.21 7.26
C ARG A 405 -6.75 -35.82 5.87
N GLU A 406 -6.74 -34.96 4.87
CA GLU A 406 -6.78 -35.34 3.47
C GLU A 406 -5.37 -35.52 2.90
N SER A 407 -5.24 -36.37 1.88
CA SER A 407 -4.06 -36.37 1.03
C SER A 407 -4.09 -35.13 0.15
N THR A 408 -2.95 -34.53 -0.18
CA THR A 408 -2.89 -33.44 -1.16
C THR A 408 -2.44 -33.93 -2.54
N LYS A 409 -1.98 -35.17 -2.61
CA LYS A 409 -1.47 -35.82 -3.82
C LYS A 409 -2.58 -36.18 -4.79
N SER A 410 -2.43 -35.85 -6.06
CA SER A 410 -3.45 -36.15 -7.08
C SER A 410 -3.78 -37.63 -7.24
N SER A 411 -2.80 -38.55 -7.06
CA SER A 411 -3.05 -39.99 -7.19
C SER A 411 -4.07 -40.54 -6.19
N ALA A 412 -4.21 -39.90 -5.03
CA ALA A 412 -5.18 -40.29 -4.01
C ALA A 412 -6.65 -40.08 -4.47
N TYR A 413 -6.85 -39.23 -5.49
CA TYR A 413 -8.16 -38.87 -6.03
C TYR A 413 -8.39 -39.46 -7.43
N SER A 414 -7.66 -40.52 -7.79
CA SER A 414 -7.79 -41.19 -9.09
C SER A 414 -9.13 -41.91 -9.27
N THR A 415 -9.70 -42.46 -8.19
CA THR A 415 -10.96 -43.21 -8.19
C THR A 415 -12.12 -42.48 -7.52
N ASN A 416 -11.90 -41.87 -6.34
CA ASN A 416 -12.89 -41.07 -5.64
C ASN A 416 -12.38 -39.63 -5.51
N LYS A 417 -13.12 -38.68 -6.08
CA LYS A 417 -12.78 -37.25 -6.10
C LYS A 417 -13.60 -36.43 -5.10
N MET A 418 -14.14 -37.07 -4.06
CA MET A 418 -14.94 -36.38 -3.04
C MET A 418 -14.11 -36.05 -1.81
N VAL A 419 -14.31 -34.84 -1.26
CA VAL A 419 -13.75 -34.43 0.04
C VAL A 419 -14.85 -33.82 0.91
N THR A 420 -15.00 -34.31 2.13
CA THR A 420 -15.95 -33.77 3.10
C THR A 420 -15.39 -32.51 3.78
N CYS A 421 -16.05 -31.39 3.55
CA CYS A 421 -15.68 -30.08 4.09
C CYS A 421 -16.72 -29.56 5.08
N LYS A 422 -16.29 -28.66 5.96
CA LYS A 422 -17.15 -27.95 6.89
C LYS A 422 -17.89 -26.81 6.17
N GLU A 423 -19.18 -26.65 6.45
CA GLU A 423 -20.01 -25.54 5.97
C GLU A 423 -20.95 -25.08 7.09
N GLY A 424 -20.65 -23.93 7.71
CA GLY A 424 -21.38 -23.54 8.92
C GLY A 424 -21.15 -24.55 10.05
N ASP A 425 -22.24 -25.02 10.65
CA ASP A 425 -22.24 -26.13 11.60
C ASP A 425 -22.45 -27.50 10.93
N ASP A 426 -22.69 -27.52 9.61
CA ASP A 426 -22.95 -28.70 8.80
C ASP A 426 -21.71 -29.19 8.04
N GLN A 427 -21.88 -30.29 7.30
CA GLN A 427 -20.85 -30.91 6.45
C GLN A 427 -21.36 -31.01 5.01
N ILE A 428 -20.48 -30.76 4.05
CA ILE A 428 -20.76 -30.88 2.63
C ILE A 428 -19.68 -31.73 1.95
N ASP A 429 -20.09 -32.67 1.11
CA ASP A 429 -19.18 -33.42 0.26
C ASP A 429 -18.94 -32.64 -1.03
N ILE A 430 -17.67 -32.36 -1.32
CA ILE A 430 -17.25 -31.55 -2.46
C ILE A 430 -16.62 -32.46 -3.51
N ASP A 431 -17.12 -32.38 -4.75
CA ASP A 431 -16.49 -33.01 -5.91
C ASP A 431 -15.33 -32.13 -6.41
N LEU A 432 -14.14 -32.71 -6.46
CA LEU A 432 -12.93 -32.03 -6.91
C LEU A 432 -12.83 -31.89 -8.44
N THR A 433 -13.72 -32.53 -9.21
CA THR A 433 -13.68 -32.48 -10.69
C THR A 433 -13.89 -31.10 -11.26
N ASP A 434 -14.65 -30.23 -10.57
CA ASP A 434 -14.97 -28.87 -11.01
C ASP A 434 -13.81 -27.88 -10.82
N ALA A 435 -12.75 -28.27 -10.10
CA ALA A 435 -11.58 -27.43 -9.83
C ALA A 435 -11.92 -26.03 -9.24
N SER A 436 -13.03 -25.94 -8.49
CA SER A 436 -13.62 -24.69 -8.00
C SER A 436 -13.39 -24.43 -6.51
N VAL A 437 -12.51 -25.19 -5.86
CA VAL A 437 -12.27 -25.09 -4.42
C VAL A 437 -10.79 -25.08 -4.04
N CYS A 438 -10.46 -24.30 -3.02
CA CYS A 438 -9.20 -24.39 -2.28
C CYS A 438 -9.51 -24.90 -0.88
N ILE A 439 -8.93 -26.05 -0.53
CA ILE A 439 -9.24 -26.79 0.69
C ILE A 439 -8.09 -26.64 1.68
N ILE A 440 -8.36 -26.04 2.84
CA ILE A 440 -7.45 -26.06 3.99
C ILE A 440 -7.58 -27.42 4.68
N ASN A 441 -6.44 -28.09 4.86
CA ASN A 441 -6.38 -29.41 5.48
C ASN A 441 -6.50 -29.32 7.02
N GLU A 442 -6.86 -30.43 7.65
CA GLU A 442 -6.93 -30.52 9.12
C GLU A 442 -5.53 -30.46 9.75
N TRP A 443 -5.46 -30.02 11.00
CA TRP A 443 -4.26 -30.01 11.83
C TRP A 443 -3.50 -31.36 11.81
N SER A 444 -2.17 -31.27 11.72
CA SER A 444 -1.25 -32.41 11.69
C SER A 444 -1.54 -33.43 10.57
N ALA A 445 -2.12 -33.00 9.45
CA ALA A 445 -2.21 -33.85 8.27
C ALA A 445 -0.81 -34.35 7.83
N PRO A 446 -0.67 -35.63 7.46
CA PRO A 446 0.57 -36.19 6.94
C PRO A 446 0.84 -35.76 5.49
N ALA A 447 0.08 -34.81 4.94
CA ALA A 447 0.21 -34.25 3.60
C ALA A 447 0.42 -32.71 3.64
N GLY A 448 0.15 -32.01 2.53
CA GLY A 448 0.17 -30.55 2.45
C GLY A 448 -0.87 -29.88 3.36
N ASP A 449 -0.65 -28.59 3.66
CA ASP A 449 -1.51 -27.79 4.53
C ASP A 449 -2.78 -27.29 3.82
N SER A 450 -2.73 -27.11 2.50
CA SER A 450 -3.90 -26.89 1.66
C SER A 450 -3.64 -27.36 0.23
N PHE A 451 -4.70 -27.49 -0.55
CA PHE A 451 -4.61 -27.86 -1.96
C PHE A 451 -5.82 -27.37 -2.74
N CYS A 452 -5.69 -27.22 -4.06
CA CYS A 452 -6.82 -27.07 -4.97
C CYS A 452 -6.66 -28.00 -6.18
N PRO A 453 -7.76 -28.53 -6.74
CA PRO A 453 -7.72 -29.19 -8.03
C PRO A 453 -7.44 -28.15 -9.12
N ILE A 454 -6.69 -28.53 -10.16
CA ILE A 454 -6.37 -27.62 -11.26
C ILE A 454 -6.53 -28.31 -12.62
N TYR A 455 -6.84 -27.50 -13.63
CA TYR A 455 -6.78 -27.90 -15.03
C TYR A 455 -5.45 -27.45 -15.62
N LEU A 456 -4.43 -28.32 -15.56
CA LEU A 456 -3.13 -28.06 -16.17
C LEU A 456 -3.25 -28.21 -17.70
N ALA A 457 -2.82 -27.21 -18.46
CA ALA A 457 -2.93 -27.27 -19.93
C ALA A 457 -2.05 -28.38 -20.52
N GLY A 458 -2.51 -29.01 -21.61
CA GLY A 458 -1.80 -30.11 -22.27
C GLY A 458 -1.88 -31.48 -21.57
N SER A 459 -2.65 -31.60 -20.48
CA SER A 459 -2.82 -32.85 -19.70
C SER A 459 -3.88 -33.81 -20.27
N THR A 460 -4.26 -33.69 -21.54
CA THR A 460 -5.18 -34.62 -22.21
C THR A 460 -4.41 -35.80 -22.80
N GLN A 461 -4.45 -36.96 -22.14
CA GLN A 461 -4.09 -38.22 -22.77
C GLN A 461 -5.35 -39.02 -23.07
N GLN A 462 -5.50 -39.47 -24.33
CA GLN A 462 -6.43 -40.52 -24.75
C GLN A 462 -7.80 -40.50 -24.04
N SER A 463 -8.55 -39.40 -24.24
CA SER A 463 -9.94 -39.19 -23.77
C SER A 463 -10.19 -39.05 -22.25
N HIS A 464 -9.16 -39.01 -21.40
CA HIS A 464 -9.32 -38.69 -19.97
C HIS A 464 -8.41 -37.51 -19.55
N THR A 465 -9.01 -36.50 -18.92
CA THR A 465 -8.27 -35.42 -18.25
C THR A 465 -7.55 -35.98 -17.03
N VAL A 466 -6.21 -35.92 -17.01
CA VAL A 466 -5.42 -36.29 -15.84
C VAL A 466 -5.74 -35.31 -14.71
N PHE A 467 -6.10 -35.85 -13.54
CA PHE A 467 -6.39 -35.03 -12.37
C PHE A 467 -5.07 -34.53 -11.77
N HIS A 468 -4.96 -33.22 -11.56
CA HIS A 468 -3.78 -32.57 -11.01
C HIS A 468 -4.19 -31.70 -9.82
N THR A 469 -3.31 -31.60 -8.83
CA THR A 469 -3.49 -30.70 -7.69
C THR A 469 -2.39 -29.64 -7.65
N GLU A 470 -2.75 -28.45 -7.18
CA GLU A 470 -1.81 -27.45 -6.69
C GLU A 470 -1.75 -27.59 -5.16
N CYS A 471 -0.63 -28.08 -4.65
CA CYS A 471 -0.40 -28.40 -3.24
C CYS A 471 0.38 -27.28 -2.56
N HIS A 472 -0.05 -26.90 -1.37
CA HIS A 472 0.63 -25.88 -0.57
C HIS A 472 1.14 -26.47 0.74
N GLN A 473 2.40 -26.20 1.05
CA GLN A 473 2.99 -26.48 2.35
C GLN A 473 3.43 -25.18 3.01
N TYR A 474 3.07 -25.02 4.28
CA TYR A 474 3.37 -23.85 5.08
C TYR A 474 4.41 -24.21 6.16
N LYS A 475 5.39 -23.33 6.38
CA LYS A 475 6.42 -23.45 7.42
C LYS A 475 6.65 -22.12 8.13
N CYS A 476 6.07 -21.93 9.31
CA CYS A 476 6.29 -20.71 10.09
C CYS A 476 7.62 -20.77 10.87
N TYR A 477 8.75 -20.85 10.16
CA TYR A 477 10.07 -20.73 10.77
C TYR A 477 10.41 -19.27 11.02
N LYS A 478 10.84 -18.92 12.24
CA LYS A 478 11.25 -17.54 12.56
C LYS A 478 12.68 -17.23 12.09
N SER A 479 13.60 -18.15 12.35
CA SER A 479 15.03 -18.02 12.04
C SER A 479 15.60 -19.23 11.29
N THR A 480 14.91 -20.37 11.29
CA THR A 480 15.35 -21.57 10.58
C THR A 480 15.31 -21.34 9.07
N ILE A 481 16.43 -21.61 8.41
CA ILE A 481 16.55 -21.53 6.96
C ILE A 481 15.96 -22.81 6.35
N VAL A 482 15.01 -22.66 5.43
CA VAL A 482 14.55 -23.81 4.63
C VAL A 482 15.64 -24.18 3.63
N ASN A 483 16.21 -25.37 3.77
CA ASN A 483 17.24 -25.90 2.89
C ASN A 483 16.66 -26.91 1.87
N GLN A 484 17.50 -27.38 0.95
CA GLN A 484 17.11 -28.35 -0.09
C GLN A 484 16.49 -29.63 0.48
N THR A 485 17.04 -30.17 1.57
CA THR A 485 16.54 -31.39 2.22
C THR A 485 15.12 -31.20 2.72
N THR A 486 14.90 -30.13 3.50
CA THR A 486 13.57 -29.78 4.04
C THR A 486 12.56 -29.59 2.91
N PHE A 487 12.95 -28.86 1.84
CA PHE A 487 12.08 -28.65 0.69
C PHE A 487 11.70 -29.98 0.01
N ASN A 488 12.68 -30.86 -0.21
CA ASN A 488 12.45 -32.14 -0.88
C ASN A 488 11.57 -33.09 -0.04
N GLU A 489 11.71 -33.07 1.28
CA GLU A 489 10.88 -33.85 2.20
C GLU A 489 9.42 -33.39 2.13
N GLU A 490 9.18 -32.08 2.22
CA GLU A 490 7.84 -31.52 2.12
C GLU A 490 7.22 -31.69 0.74
N TYR A 491 8.01 -31.55 -0.33
CA TYR A 491 7.58 -31.85 -1.70
C TYR A 491 7.11 -33.31 -1.82
N LYS A 492 7.95 -34.28 -1.42
CA LYS A 492 7.60 -35.71 -1.49
C LYS A 492 6.37 -36.08 -0.66
N LYS A 493 6.19 -35.37 0.46
CA LYS A 493 5.05 -35.53 1.37
C LYS A 493 3.75 -35.03 0.73
N ALA A 494 3.78 -33.86 0.09
CA ALA A 494 2.58 -33.14 -0.33
C ALA A 494 2.18 -33.36 -1.79
N SER A 495 3.09 -33.68 -2.71
CA SER A 495 2.79 -33.71 -4.14
C SER A 495 3.21 -35.00 -4.83
N ASP A 496 2.53 -35.33 -5.92
CA ASP A 496 2.95 -36.33 -6.89
C ASP A 496 3.70 -35.72 -8.08
N LYS A 497 4.20 -36.59 -8.96
CA LYS A 497 4.79 -36.16 -10.22
C LYS A 497 3.71 -35.56 -11.12
N GLY A 498 3.87 -34.28 -11.48
CA GLY A 498 2.92 -33.55 -12.32
C GLY A 498 1.96 -32.65 -11.55
N ASP A 499 1.95 -32.73 -10.21
CA ASP A 499 1.28 -31.74 -9.36
C ASP A 499 2.12 -30.46 -9.29
N VAL A 500 1.44 -29.33 -9.04
CA VAL A 500 2.11 -28.06 -8.76
C VAL A 500 2.35 -27.96 -7.26
N PHE A 501 3.58 -27.65 -6.83
CA PHE A 501 3.92 -27.58 -5.41
C PHE A 501 4.43 -26.20 -5.00
N LEU A 502 3.85 -25.61 -3.97
CA LEU A 502 4.31 -24.35 -3.39
C LEU A 502 4.65 -24.52 -1.91
N LEU A 503 5.88 -24.16 -1.54
CA LEU A 503 6.30 -24.04 -0.15
C LEU A 503 6.32 -22.57 0.27
N TYR A 504 5.57 -22.24 1.32
CA TYR A 504 5.59 -20.92 1.95
C TYR A 504 6.30 -21.02 3.28
N THR A 505 7.23 -20.13 3.55
CA THR A 505 7.94 -20.07 4.82
C THR A 505 8.00 -18.66 5.38
N CYS A 506 7.96 -18.54 6.72
CA CYS A 506 8.21 -17.30 7.47
C CYS A 506 9.72 -16.96 7.57
N GLY A 507 10.58 -17.93 7.32
CA GLY A 507 12.04 -17.77 7.40
C GLY A 507 12.66 -17.51 6.02
N PRO A 508 13.97 -17.28 5.96
CA PRO A 508 14.70 -17.30 4.69
C PRO A 508 14.78 -18.73 4.13
N SER A 509 15.08 -18.85 2.83
CA SER A 509 15.38 -20.14 2.19
C SER A 509 16.72 -20.13 1.47
N ASN A 510 17.36 -21.30 1.40
CA ASN A 510 18.50 -21.58 0.55
C ASN A 510 18.26 -22.92 -0.18
N VAL A 511 17.35 -22.87 -1.15
CA VAL A 511 16.97 -24.02 -1.99
C VAL A 511 17.43 -23.74 -3.41
N PRO A 512 18.65 -24.12 -3.83
CA PRO A 512 19.17 -23.75 -5.14
C PRO A 512 18.38 -24.39 -6.29
N ASN A 513 17.87 -25.62 -6.09
CA ASN A 513 17.23 -26.40 -7.14
C ASN A 513 15.76 -26.66 -6.80
N LEU A 514 14.86 -26.04 -7.56
CA LEU A 514 13.44 -26.30 -7.47
C LEU A 514 13.06 -27.38 -8.51
N PRO A 515 12.41 -28.49 -8.11
CA PRO A 515 11.78 -29.43 -9.04
C PRO A 515 10.86 -28.73 -10.05
N LEU A 516 10.62 -29.36 -11.20
CA LEU A 516 9.65 -28.86 -12.18
C LEU A 516 8.26 -28.72 -11.52
N LEU A 517 7.52 -27.69 -11.92
CA LEU A 517 6.21 -27.34 -11.36
C LEU A 517 6.24 -26.99 -9.86
N SER A 518 7.37 -26.49 -9.36
CA SER A 518 7.47 -26.10 -7.95
C SER A 518 7.92 -24.66 -7.73
N ALA A 519 7.53 -24.10 -6.58
CA ALA A 519 7.92 -22.77 -6.15
C ALA A 519 8.11 -22.67 -4.64
N ILE A 520 8.83 -21.62 -4.25
CA ILE A 520 9.02 -21.24 -2.86
C ILE A 520 8.79 -19.74 -2.66
N VAL A 521 8.11 -19.42 -1.57
CA VAL A 521 7.82 -18.07 -1.11
C VAL A 521 8.39 -17.95 0.31
N ASP A 522 9.41 -17.12 0.47
CA ASP A 522 10.19 -16.92 1.69
C ASP A 522 10.29 -15.44 2.08
N CYS A 523 10.89 -15.14 3.24
CA CYS A 523 10.92 -13.77 3.75
C CYS A 523 11.53 -12.74 2.81
N ASN A 524 12.36 -13.15 1.85
CA ASN A 524 13.03 -12.25 0.92
C ASN A 524 12.13 -11.87 -0.27
N ASN A 525 11.13 -12.69 -0.62
CA ASN A 525 10.26 -12.44 -1.76
C ASN A 525 8.78 -12.19 -1.40
N TRP A 526 8.41 -12.15 -0.12
CA TRP A 526 7.03 -11.85 0.29
C TRP A 526 6.49 -10.51 -0.20
N LYS A 527 7.30 -9.44 -0.18
CA LYS A 527 6.84 -8.14 -0.69
C LYS A 527 6.45 -8.29 -2.16
N LEU A 528 7.21 -9.07 -2.93
CA LEU A 528 6.92 -9.32 -4.35
C LEU A 528 5.69 -10.20 -4.54
N TYR A 529 5.45 -11.19 -3.66
CA TYR A 529 4.33 -12.14 -3.81
C TYR A 529 3.00 -11.64 -3.25
N PHE A 530 3.01 -11.01 -2.07
CA PHE A 530 1.81 -10.57 -1.33
C PHE A 530 1.55 -9.07 -1.43
N GLY A 531 2.51 -8.31 -1.95
CA GLY A 531 2.36 -6.88 -2.18
C GLY A 531 1.87 -6.08 -0.97
N PRO A 532 0.78 -5.31 -1.09
CA PRO A 532 0.30 -4.45 -0.01
C PRO A 532 -0.14 -5.21 1.24
N PHE A 533 -0.33 -6.53 1.15
CA PHE A 533 -0.74 -7.37 2.27
C PHE A 533 0.44 -7.90 3.09
N VAL A 534 1.70 -7.68 2.67
CA VAL A 534 2.89 -8.25 3.32
C VAL A 534 2.97 -7.94 4.82
N GLY A 535 2.66 -6.72 5.24
CA GLY A 535 2.68 -6.36 6.67
C GLY A 535 1.68 -7.19 7.47
N ARG A 536 0.46 -7.36 6.94
CA ARG A 536 -0.61 -8.13 7.60
C ARG A 536 -0.38 -9.63 7.57
N ALA A 537 0.20 -10.14 6.50
CA ALA A 537 0.48 -11.56 6.32
C ALA A 537 1.52 -12.07 7.32
N PHE A 538 2.50 -11.23 7.69
CA PHE A 538 3.73 -11.72 8.34
C PHE A 538 4.12 -11.06 9.66
N LEU A 539 3.72 -9.81 9.95
CA LEU A 539 4.20 -9.13 11.17
C LEU A 539 3.75 -9.87 12.43
N LEU A 540 2.51 -10.37 12.47
CA LEU A 540 2.07 -11.20 13.59
C LEU A 540 2.68 -12.59 13.53
N ALA A 541 2.67 -13.28 12.39
CA ALA A 541 3.23 -14.63 12.28
C ALA A 541 4.70 -14.71 12.76
N ARG A 542 5.47 -13.63 12.59
CA ARG A 542 6.85 -13.51 13.09
C ARG A 542 6.96 -13.08 14.55
N SER A 543 5.96 -12.37 15.07
CA SER A 543 5.93 -11.95 16.48
C SER A 543 5.84 -13.15 17.41
N ASP A 544 6.40 -13.03 18.61
CA ASP A 544 6.12 -14.01 19.66
C ASP A 544 4.66 -13.91 20.09
N LYS A 545 4.13 -15.04 20.59
CA LYS A 545 2.84 -15.02 21.27
C LYS A 545 2.92 -13.97 22.37
N PHE A 546 1.88 -13.17 22.52
CA PHE A 546 1.83 -12.19 23.60
C PHE A 546 2.03 -12.89 24.93
N ASN A 547 2.90 -12.34 25.78
CA ASN A 547 3.04 -12.86 27.12
C ASN A 547 1.87 -12.34 27.97
N ILE A 548 1.11 -13.28 28.53
CA ILE A 548 -0.14 -12.99 29.23
C ILE A 548 0.05 -12.09 30.45
N ASN A 549 1.26 -12.02 31.01
CA ASN A 549 1.60 -11.27 32.21
C ASN A 549 2.01 -9.82 31.94
N ASN A 550 2.40 -9.50 30.69
CA ASN A 550 2.89 -8.17 30.35
C ASN A 550 2.19 -7.53 29.14
N CYS A 551 1.40 -8.27 28.38
CA CYS A 551 0.72 -7.71 27.22
C CYS A 551 -0.35 -6.69 27.61
N SER A 552 -0.56 -5.69 26.77
CA SER A 552 -1.61 -4.69 26.96
C SER A 552 -3.00 -5.31 26.74
N LYS A 553 -4.05 -4.60 27.17
CA LYS A 553 -5.44 -5.00 26.90
C LYS A 553 -5.72 -5.05 25.39
N SER A 554 -5.14 -4.16 24.60
CA SER A 554 -5.22 -4.14 23.14
C SER A 554 -4.64 -5.42 22.50
N GLU A 555 -3.52 -5.91 23.02
CA GLU A 555 -2.89 -7.15 22.58
C GLU A 555 -3.70 -8.37 23.03
N MET A 556 -4.24 -8.36 24.25
CA MET A 556 -5.12 -9.42 24.75
C MET A 556 -6.40 -9.54 23.94
N THR A 557 -7.08 -8.41 23.71
CA THR A 557 -8.36 -8.38 22.97
C THR A 557 -8.21 -8.75 21.52
N SER A 558 -7.02 -8.58 20.96
CA SER A 558 -6.71 -9.10 19.64
C SER A 558 -6.78 -10.64 19.55
N ILE A 559 -6.67 -11.39 20.66
CA ILE A 559 -6.81 -12.86 20.69
C ILE A 559 -8.28 -13.27 20.75
N TYR A 560 -8.68 -14.26 19.94
CA TYR A 560 -10.06 -14.71 19.92
C TYR A 560 -10.55 -15.26 21.25
N GLY A 561 -11.83 -14.96 21.53
CA GLY A 561 -12.52 -15.36 22.74
C GLY A 561 -12.16 -14.49 23.93
N ILE A 562 -11.18 -13.59 23.79
CA ILE A 562 -10.75 -12.65 24.81
C ILE A 562 -11.36 -11.29 24.51
N GLY A 563 -12.67 -11.12 24.75
CA GLY A 563 -13.28 -9.79 24.68
C GLY A 563 -12.82 -8.89 25.83
N SER A 564 -13.20 -7.60 25.81
CA SER A 564 -12.79 -6.63 26.86
C SER A 564 -13.00 -7.16 28.28
N LYS A 565 -14.14 -7.81 28.57
CA LYS A 565 -14.42 -8.37 29.90
C LYS A 565 -13.43 -9.47 30.31
N CYS A 566 -13.12 -10.38 29.38
CA CYS A 566 -12.14 -11.45 29.61
C CYS A 566 -10.73 -10.87 29.77
N ALA A 567 -10.38 -9.85 28.97
CA ALA A 567 -9.11 -9.16 29.12
C ALA A 567 -8.99 -8.47 30.50
N ASP A 568 -10.05 -7.85 31.00
CA ASP A 568 -10.07 -7.23 32.34
C ASP A 568 -9.85 -8.29 33.45
N ILE A 569 -10.53 -9.44 33.36
CA ILE A 569 -10.32 -10.58 34.28
C ILE A 569 -8.86 -11.06 34.21
N LEU A 570 -8.33 -11.21 32.99
CA LEU A 570 -6.97 -11.67 32.77
C LEU A 570 -5.95 -10.69 33.36
N MET A 571 -6.13 -9.39 33.18
CA MET A 571 -5.22 -8.37 33.71
C MET A 571 -5.24 -8.30 35.23
N ASN A 572 -6.43 -8.35 35.85
CA ASN A 572 -6.60 -8.24 37.29
C ASN A 572 -6.00 -9.42 38.08
N ASN A 573 -5.88 -10.59 37.45
CA ASN A 573 -5.35 -11.80 38.08
C ASN A 573 -3.90 -12.12 37.67
N ARG A 574 -3.18 -11.20 37.02
CA ARG A 574 -1.73 -11.37 36.81
C ARG A 574 -0.95 -11.34 38.14
N PRO A 575 0.26 -11.93 38.21
CA PRO A 575 0.87 -12.78 37.19
C PRO A 575 0.36 -14.22 37.26
N TYR A 576 0.45 -14.94 36.14
CA TYR A 576 0.19 -16.37 36.01
C TYR A 576 1.48 -17.14 35.87
N CYS A 577 1.56 -18.31 36.50
CA CYS A 577 2.71 -19.19 36.40
C CYS A 577 2.73 -19.95 35.07
N ASP A 578 1.58 -20.50 34.68
CA ASP A 578 1.40 -21.30 33.47
C ASP A 578 -0.07 -21.28 33.00
N LEU A 579 -0.34 -22.05 31.95
CA LEU A 579 -1.66 -22.17 31.34
C LEU A 579 -2.71 -22.71 32.32
N GLU A 580 -2.36 -23.67 33.17
CA GLU A 580 -3.31 -24.32 34.08
C GLU A 580 -3.63 -23.40 35.27
N ASP A 581 -2.65 -22.68 35.81
CA ASP A 581 -2.85 -21.64 36.82
C ASP A 581 -3.81 -20.55 36.31
N CYS A 582 -3.65 -20.12 35.06
CA CYS A 582 -4.53 -19.13 34.47
C CYS A 582 -5.96 -19.64 34.28
N ILE A 583 -6.14 -20.89 33.84
CA ILE A 583 -7.47 -21.51 33.72
C ILE A 583 -8.13 -21.56 35.10
N ALA A 584 -7.43 -22.04 36.13
CA ALA A 584 -7.97 -22.19 37.48
C ALA A 584 -8.42 -20.85 38.08
N ARG A 585 -7.70 -19.77 37.80
CA ARG A 585 -7.96 -18.44 38.39
C ARG A 585 -8.99 -17.61 37.63
N THR A 586 -9.19 -17.88 36.35
CA THR A 586 -10.06 -17.07 35.48
C THR A 586 -11.27 -17.80 34.93
N ASN A 587 -11.26 -19.13 34.98
CA ASN A 587 -12.25 -20.00 34.36
C ASN A 587 -12.41 -19.78 32.83
N ILE A 588 -11.39 -19.18 32.19
CA ILE A 588 -11.38 -18.97 30.74
C ILE A 588 -10.96 -20.27 30.04
N PRO A 589 -11.68 -20.69 28.98
CA PRO A 589 -11.37 -21.91 28.25
C PRO A 589 -9.93 -21.98 27.68
N ARG A 590 -9.32 -23.17 27.79
CA ARG A 590 -7.94 -23.49 27.36
C ARG A 590 -7.65 -23.14 25.90
N ASN A 591 -8.63 -23.32 25.01
CA ASN A 591 -8.52 -23.03 23.58
C ASN A 591 -8.25 -21.54 23.28
N PHE A 592 -8.65 -20.63 24.18
CA PHE A 592 -8.31 -19.21 24.07
C PHE A 592 -6.93 -18.92 24.65
N LEU A 593 -6.63 -19.49 25.82
CA LEU A 593 -5.41 -19.20 26.59
C LEU A 593 -4.14 -19.81 25.99
N ILE A 594 -4.23 -20.89 25.21
CA ILE A 594 -3.09 -21.51 24.51
C ILE A 594 -2.36 -20.56 23.55
N ASN A 595 -3.00 -19.44 23.19
CA ASN A 595 -2.43 -18.43 22.30
C ASN A 595 -1.50 -17.44 23.00
N PHE A 596 -1.37 -17.50 24.32
CA PHE A 596 -0.42 -16.69 25.08
C PHE A 596 0.86 -17.46 25.48
N GLN A 597 1.90 -16.71 25.79
CA GLN A 597 3.07 -17.19 26.54
C GLN A 597 2.89 -16.86 28.03
N PHE A 598 3.43 -17.72 28.90
CA PHE A 598 3.34 -17.57 30.36
C PHE A 598 4.70 -17.25 31.00
N SER A 599 5.80 -17.57 30.32
CA SER A 599 7.16 -17.26 30.76
C SER A 599 7.58 -15.84 30.40
N ALA A 600 8.20 -15.12 31.33
CA ALA A 600 8.88 -13.86 31.06
C ALA A 600 10.13 -14.09 30.18
N THR A 601 9.98 -14.00 28.87
CA THR A 601 11.13 -13.83 27.97
C THR A 601 11.55 -12.36 28.02
N PRO A 602 12.79 -12.02 28.41
CA PRO A 602 13.27 -10.65 28.28
C PRO A 602 13.21 -10.25 26.81
N SER A 603 12.65 -9.07 26.52
CA SER A 603 12.69 -8.48 25.18
C SER A 603 14.14 -8.15 24.84
N SER A 604 14.88 -9.08 24.24
CA SER A 604 16.16 -8.79 23.62
C SER A 604 15.90 -8.12 22.27
N THR A 605 15.95 -6.79 22.26
CA THR A 605 16.46 -5.95 21.15
C THR A 605 16.25 -4.47 21.47
N SER A 606 17.21 -3.89 22.19
CA SER A 606 17.55 -2.48 22.01
C SER A 606 18.56 -2.41 20.86
N PRO A 607 18.33 -1.69 19.76
CA PRO A 607 19.40 -1.35 18.83
C PRO A 607 20.06 -0.05 19.32
N ASN A 608 21.37 -0.10 19.49
CA ASN A 608 22.23 1.04 19.16
C ASN A 608 22.15 1.31 17.66
#